data_AF-A0A521KC51-F1
#
_entry.id   AF-A0A521KC51-F1
#
_cell.length_a   1.000
_cell.length_b   1.000
_cell.length_c   1.000
_cell.angle_alpha   90.00
_cell.angle_beta   90.00
_cell.angle_gamma   90.00
#
_symmetry.space_group_name_H-M   'P 1'
#
loop_
_entity.id
_entity.type
_entity.pdbx_description
1 polymer ?
#
loop_
_entity_poly.entity_id
_entity_poly.type
_entity_poly.pdbx_seq_one_letter_code
_entity_poly.pdbx_strand_id
1 'polypeptide(L)'
;MGKRNPNDSNVLSGGFEAAGIDALRHGRGRGGRMARLGELNRIFGRAGRRAVRLSATAGIVVAVAGGTGWYLTRDKAAPPPAVETAQAARGTLATTVTLPGTASSTASVNLTFPVAGRIAEVNVVIGQAVKSGEQLARVDDTDAKQALQTAQNNLDLARLKLAQLQAPVKAEDQQAAHQAVVSADISVQNAQIALERLKRPPTATDFAAADLAVVQAQASLDSAQRSVESTYASLKSTLDTYCDLTGLLPFEPCFTDLRGIPLAPDVVTRIQQAMGPPYSLPAAYLSAATSLVNNNNAWVNAVGAVTTAKASLEQAKAKRAQLDQPPDNLDRYAAELALNNARESYKSAVAREVALQRGPDALDLAAQQLAIRTQEVAVSAAQQKVADTVLRAPFAGTVGAVPLIVGQQVGTATAAVTLTDTGTIQVKMTL
;
A
#
# COMPACT_ATOMS: atom_id res chain seq x y z
N MET A 1 -29.55 4.97 -16.15
CA MET A 1 -29.46 6.44 -16.05
C MET A 1 -28.15 6.79 -15.36
N GLY A 2 -27.25 7.52 -16.02
CA GLY A 2 -26.00 7.97 -15.42
C GLY A 2 -25.84 9.48 -15.57
N LYS A 3 -25.39 10.16 -14.51
CA LYS A 3 -24.97 11.56 -14.55
C LYS A 3 -23.61 11.67 -13.84
N ARG A 4 -22.60 12.20 -14.53
CA ARG A 4 -21.32 12.58 -13.95
C ARG A 4 -21.34 14.06 -13.60
N ASN A 5 -20.63 14.42 -12.53
CA ASN A 5 -20.37 15.78 -12.09
C ASN A 5 -19.07 16.30 -12.73
N PRO A 6 -19.01 17.52 -13.29
CA PRO A 6 -17.77 18.19 -13.66
C PRO A 6 -17.44 19.34 -12.69
N ASN A 7 -16.24 19.32 -12.09
CA ASN A 7 -15.73 20.42 -11.26
C ASN A 7 -14.53 21.10 -11.92
N ASP A 8 -14.40 22.40 -11.64
CA ASP A 8 -13.19 23.22 -11.60
C ASP A 8 -12.28 23.33 -12.85
N SER A 9 -12.49 24.43 -13.57
CA SER A 9 -11.44 25.12 -14.32
C SER A 9 -11.19 26.49 -13.69
N ASN A 10 -10.11 26.64 -12.91
CA ASN A 10 -9.73 27.93 -12.35
C ASN A 10 -8.20 28.06 -12.30
N VAL A 11 -7.64 28.84 -13.22
CA VAL A 11 -6.20 29.18 -13.26
C VAL A 11 -6.10 30.67 -13.54
N LEU A 12 -5.60 31.43 -12.56
CA LEU A 12 -5.36 32.86 -12.65
C LEU A 12 -3.91 33.19 -12.34
N SER A 13 -3.35 34.06 -13.18
CA SER A 13 -2.39 35.13 -12.88
C SER A 13 -1.10 34.85 -12.09
N GLY A 14 0.01 35.40 -12.60
CA GLY A 14 1.14 35.81 -11.77
C GLY A 14 2.49 35.47 -12.39
N GLY A 15 3.13 36.44 -13.06
CA GLY A 15 4.58 36.39 -13.29
C GLY A 15 5.31 37.12 -12.17
N PHE A 16 6.63 36.91 -12.02
CA PHE A 16 7.56 37.93 -11.53
C PHE A 16 9.01 37.55 -11.90
N GLU A 17 9.69 38.49 -12.54
CA GLU A 17 11.10 38.92 -12.39
C GLU A 17 12.24 38.04 -11.82
N ALA A 18 13.42 38.31 -12.41
CA ALA A 18 14.73 38.52 -11.75
C ALA A 18 15.79 37.39 -11.61
N ALA A 19 16.95 37.69 -12.25
CA ALA A 19 18.32 37.64 -11.70
C ALA A 19 19.08 36.31 -11.47
N GLY A 20 20.42 36.43 -11.43
CA GLY A 20 21.41 35.36 -11.17
C GLY A 20 22.28 35.03 -12.40
N ILE A 21 23.36 35.74 -12.73
CA ILE A 21 24.67 35.91 -12.03
C ILE A 21 25.57 34.67 -12.10
N ASP A 22 26.83 34.94 -12.47
CA ASP A 22 28.07 34.16 -12.35
C ASP A 22 28.06 32.90 -11.47
N ALA A 23 28.81 31.87 -11.90
CA ALA A 23 30.23 31.77 -11.51
C ALA A 23 30.87 30.40 -11.88
N LEU A 24 32.13 30.47 -12.38
CA LEU A 24 33.31 29.71 -11.90
C LEU A 24 33.22 28.17 -11.69
N ARG A 25 34.27 27.34 -11.85
CA ARG A 25 35.68 27.44 -12.26
C ARG A 25 36.24 26.00 -12.19
N HIS A 26 37.42 25.78 -12.80
CA HIS A 26 38.42 24.70 -12.61
C HIS A 26 38.71 23.96 -13.93
N GLY A 27 39.96 23.61 -14.27
CA GLY A 27 41.24 23.85 -13.59
C GLY A 27 42.26 22.74 -13.88
N ARG A 28 43.56 23.04 -13.72
CA ARG A 28 44.75 22.20 -14.07
C ARG A 28 45.01 22.12 -15.59
N GLY A 29 46.25 22.03 -16.08
CA GLY A 29 47.57 22.06 -15.42
C GLY A 29 48.55 21.03 -16.00
N ARG A 30 49.88 21.33 -15.93
CA ARG A 30 51.03 20.56 -16.48
C ARG A 30 51.20 20.68 -18.01
N GLY A 31 52.42 20.69 -18.59
CA GLY A 31 53.77 20.78 -18.00
C GLY A 31 54.90 20.30 -18.94
N GLY A 32 56.14 20.81 -18.76
CA GLY A 32 57.37 20.36 -19.45
C GLY A 32 57.56 20.91 -20.88
N ARG A 33 58.71 20.72 -21.56
CA ARG A 33 60.10 20.34 -21.15
C ARG A 33 61.05 20.56 -22.37
N MET A 34 62.37 20.52 -22.15
CA MET A 34 63.49 20.59 -23.15
C MET A 34 63.75 21.99 -23.77
N ALA A 35 64.96 22.53 -23.99
CA ALA A 35 66.38 22.08 -24.06
C ALA A 35 66.96 21.83 -25.47
N ARG A 36 67.95 22.67 -25.86
CA ARG A 36 69.15 22.50 -26.76
C ARG A 36 69.75 23.92 -26.96
N LEU A 37 71.05 24.25 -26.81
CA LEU A 37 72.37 23.68 -27.18
C LEU A 37 72.84 24.00 -28.62
N GLY A 38 74.05 24.59 -28.70
CA GLY A 38 74.83 24.90 -29.92
C GLY A 38 74.82 26.38 -30.35
N GLU A 39 75.90 27.01 -30.84
CA GLU A 39 77.29 26.56 -31.02
C GLU A 39 78.32 27.75 -31.16
N LEU A 40 79.58 27.46 -30.80
CA LEU A 40 80.86 27.89 -31.39
C LEU A 40 81.21 29.36 -31.77
N ASN A 41 81.95 29.98 -30.85
CA ASN A 41 83.18 30.77 -31.03
C ASN A 41 84.11 30.42 -32.23
N ARG A 42 84.66 31.42 -32.97
CA ARG A 42 86.13 31.54 -33.28
C ARG A 42 86.65 32.75 -34.09
N ILE A 43 87.86 33.20 -33.71
CA ILE A 43 89.01 33.74 -34.52
C ILE A 43 89.15 35.27 -34.80
N PHE A 44 90.41 35.71 -34.67
CA PHE A 44 90.99 37.06 -34.88
C PHE A 44 91.46 37.32 -36.33
N GLY A 45 91.61 38.60 -36.73
CA GLY A 45 92.36 39.05 -37.91
C GLY A 45 92.97 40.46 -37.73
N ARG A 46 94.15 40.75 -38.32
CA ARG A 46 94.97 41.96 -38.07
C ARG A 46 95.09 42.93 -39.26
N ALA A 47 95.05 44.23 -38.94
CA ALA A 47 95.76 45.42 -39.46
C ALA A 47 96.51 45.46 -40.82
N GLY A 48 96.42 46.62 -41.48
CA GLY A 48 97.35 47.18 -42.48
C GLY A 48 96.64 47.71 -43.74
N ARG A 49 97.11 48.73 -44.50
CA ARG A 49 98.17 49.76 -44.38
C ARG A 49 97.79 50.95 -45.31
N ARG A 50 98.36 52.15 -45.12
CA ARG A 50 98.09 53.37 -45.94
C ARG A 50 99.01 53.53 -47.16
N ALA A 51 98.48 54.15 -48.23
CA ALA A 51 99.16 54.67 -49.44
C ALA A 51 98.20 55.65 -50.20
N VAL A 52 98.57 56.62 -51.07
CA VAL A 52 99.85 57.33 -51.32
C VAL A 52 99.64 58.66 -52.12
N ARG A 53 100.24 59.78 -51.65
CA ARG A 53 100.86 60.94 -52.37
C ARG A 53 100.09 62.07 -53.14
N LEU A 54 100.57 63.30 -52.83
CA LEU A 54 100.92 64.48 -53.70
C LEU A 54 99.77 65.25 -54.41
N SER A 55 99.81 66.57 -54.66
CA SER A 55 100.73 67.72 -54.40
C SER A 55 99.90 69.03 -54.51
N ALA A 56 100.21 70.23 -54.00
CA ALA A 56 101.33 71.15 -54.28
C ALA A 56 101.15 72.41 -53.37
N THR A 57 102.07 72.82 -52.47
CA THR A 57 103.28 73.68 -52.64
C THR A 57 103.05 75.16 -53.01
N ALA A 58 103.71 76.06 -52.26
CA ALA A 58 104.04 77.47 -52.58
C ALA A 58 103.07 78.64 -52.18
N GLY A 59 102.36 78.57 -51.05
CA GLY A 59 101.57 79.72 -50.52
C GLY A 59 101.80 80.12 -49.05
N ILE A 60 102.34 79.25 -48.20
CA ILE A 60 102.26 79.39 -46.72
C ILE A 60 103.60 79.85 -46.08
N VAL A 61 104.59 80.23 -46.90
CA VAL A 61 105.96 80.54 -46.44
C VAL A 61 106.08 81.90 -45.71
N VAL A 62 105.11 82.82 -45.88
CA VAL A 62 105.15 84.16 -45.24
C VAL A 62 104.35 84.21 -43.91
N ALA A 63 103.36 83.33 -43.72
CA ALA A 63 102.54 83.33 -42.49
C ALA A 63 103.25 82.67 -41.29
N VAL A 64 104.11 81.68 -41.51
CA VAL A 64 104.78 80.93 -40.43
C VAL A 64 105.82 81.78 -39.69
N ALA A 65 106.39 82.80 -40.33
CA ALA A 65 107.28 83.78 -39.69
C ALA A 65 106.57 84.64 -38.61
N GLY A 66 105.23 84.69 -38.61
CA GLY A 66 104.44 85.34 -37.56
C GLY A 66 104.13 84.44 -36.34
N GLY A 67 104.43 83.14 -36.40
CA GLY A 67 104.18 82.18 -35.30
C GLY A 67 105.25 82.17 -34.20
N THR A 68 106.38 82.85 -34.43
CA THR A 68 107.58 82.85 -33.58
C THR A 68 107.38 83.50 -32.20
N GLY A 69 106.30 84.25 -31.97
CA GLY A 69 105.98 84.86 -30.68
C GLY A 69 105.26 83.95 -29.66
N TRP A 70 104.58 82.88 -30.12
CA TRP A 70 103.74 82.04 -29.24
C TRP A 70 104.33 80.64 -28.99
N TYR A 71 105.20 80.16 -29.88
CA TYR A 71 105.79 78.83 -29.81
C TYR A 71 106.95 78.67 -28.78
N LEU A 72 107.30 79.74 -28.04
CA LEU A 72 108.37 79.72 -27.03
C LEU A 72 107.85 79.75 -25.58
N THR A 73 106.54 79.63 -25.34
CA THR A 73 105.95 79.67 -23.98
C THR A 73 104.83 78.65 -23.67
N ARG A 74 104.59 77.63 -24.52
CA ARG A 74 103.68 76.48 -24.28
C ARG A 74 104.11 75.25 -25.12
N ASP A 75 103.98 73.99 -24.72
CA ASP A 75 103.50 73.34 -23.48
C ASP A 75 104.24 71.99 -23.28
N LYS A 76 104.44 71.55 -22.03
CA LYS A 76 104.51 70.11 -21.71
C LYS A 76 103.08 69.62 -21.48
N ALA A 77 102.69 68.51 -22.10
CA ALA A 77 101.32 68.00 -22.02
C ALA A 77 100.87 67.74 -20.57
N ALA A 78 99.68 68.24 -20.22
CA ALA A 78 99.04 68.01 -18.94
C ALA A 78 98.56 66.54 -18.79
N PRO A 79 98.51 66.00 -17.56
CA PRO A 79 97.80 64.75 -17.31
C PRO A 79 96.30 64.88 -17.67
N PRO A 80 95.67 63.84 -18.24
CA PRO A 80 94.20 63.81 -18.34
C PRO A 80 93.58 63.82 -16.93
N PRO A 81 92.31 64.27 -16.78
CA PRO A 81 91.66 64.33 -15.48
C PRO A 81 91.65 62.96 -14.82
N ALA A 82 91.87 62.93 -13.51
CA ALA A 82 91.78 61.72 -12.70
C ALA A 82 90.32 61.23 -12.69
N VAL A 83 90.00 60.32 -13.59
CA VAL A 83 88.77 59.52 -13.54
C VAL A 83 88.93 58.46 -12.46
N GLU A 84 88.05 58.47 -11.46
CA GLU A 84 87.90 57.30 -10.59
C GLU A 84 87.37 56.14 -11.43
N THR A 85 88.26 55.20 -11.76
CA THR A 85 87.90 53.96 -12.44
C THR A 85 87.91 52.81 -11.43
N ALA A 86 86.72 52.38 -11.02
CA ALA A 86 86.55 51.14 -10.26
C ALA A 86 86.66 49.92 -11.18
N GLN A 87 87.20 48.80 -10.68
CA GLN A 87 87.12 47.52 -11.42
C GLN A 87 85.66 47.07 -11.50
N ALA A 88 85.17 46.82 -12.71
CA ALA A 88 83.83 46.31 -12.93
C ALA A 88 83.70 44.85 -12.49
N ALA A 89 83.25 44.62 -11.25
CA ALA A 89 82.88 43.31 -10.75
C ALA A 89 81.51 42.87 -11.32
N ARG A 90 81.39 41.61 -11.76
CA ARG A 90 80.09 41.02 -12.11
C ARG A 90 79.34 40.67 -10.83
N GLY A 91 78.46 41.56 -10.39
CA GLY A 91 77.41 41.29 -9.41
C GLY A 91 76.05 41.12 -10.10
N THR A 92 75.10 40.49 -9.40
CA THR A 92 73.71 40.38 -9.86
C THR A 92 73.04 41.75 -9.81
N LEU A 93 72.76 42.37 -10.97
CA LEU A 93 71.95 43.58 -11.00
C LEU A 93 70.49 43.21 -10.71
N ALA A 94 70.02 43.49 -9.49
CA ALA A 94 68.62 43.37 -9.14
C ALA A 94 67.88 44.64 -9.56
N THR A 95 67.19 44.60 -10.70
CA THR A 95 66.25 45.65 -11.11
C THR A 95 64.99 45.55 -10.27
N THR A 96 65.00 46.13 -9.06
CA THR A 96 63.80 46.23 -8.22
C THR A 96 62.82 47.23 -8.81
N VAL A 97 61.79 46.71 -9.49
CA VAL A 97 60.60 47.50 -9.86
C VAL A 97 59.72 47.62 -8.61
N THR A 98 59.84 48.75 -7.92
CA THR A 98 59.04 49.06 -6.73
C THR A 98 57.64 49.49 -7.16
N LEU A 99 56.73 48.54 -7.34
CA LEU A 99 55.30 48.80 -7.51
C LEU A 99 54.70 49.25 -6.16
N PRO A 100 54.08 50.44 -6.06
CA PRO A 100 53.30 50.80 -4.88
C PRO A 100 52.03 49.93 -4.86
N GLY A 101 52.03 48.94 -3.97
CA GLY A 101 50.86 48.11 -3.66
C GLY A 101 50.42 48.33 -2.22
N THR A 102 49.10 48.34 -1.99
CA THR A 102 48.58 48.35 -0.62
C THR A 102 48.36 46.92 -0.14
N ALA A 103 48.91 46.61 1.03
CA ALA A 103 48.54 45.42 1.78
C ALA A 103 47.26 45.74 2.57
N SER A 104 46.13 45.14 2.19
CA SER A 104 44.89 45.22 2.96
C SER A 104 44.71 43.93 3.74
N SER A 105 44.62 44.06 5.06
CA SER A 105 44.53 42.95 5.99
C SER A 105 43.11 42.43 6.10
N THR A 106 43.00 41.11 6.33
CA THR A 106 41.89 40.40 6.98
C THR A 106 40.49 40.55 6.37
N ALA A 107 39.95 39.44 5.84
CA ALA A 107 38.51 39.36 5.58
C ALA A 107 37.74 39.33 6.91
N SER A 108 36.94 40.36 7.17
CA SER A 108 36.05 40.43 8.33
C SER A 108 34.65 39.96 7.95
N VAL A 109 34.13 38.96 8.68
CA VAL A 109 32.79 38.41 8.47
C VAL A 109 31.93 38.70 9.70
N ASN A 110 30.75 39.28 9.47
CA ASN A 110 29.72 39.43 10.49
C ASN A 110 28.92 38.12 10.56
N LEU A 111 29.09 37.40 11.65
CA LEU A 111 28.34 36.18 11.94
C LEU A 111 26.99 36.57 12.56
N THR A 112 25.90 35.98 12.08
CA THR A 112 24.54 36.08 12.65
C THR A 112 24.07 34.70 13.08
N PHE A 113 23.06 34.62 13.95
CA PHE A 113 22.42 33.35 14.27
C PHE A 113 21.49 32.92 13.13
N PRO A 114 21.51 31.66 12.67
CA PRO A 114 20.56 31.17 11.67
C PRO A 114 19.11 31.08 12.19
N VAL A 115 18.92 31.04 13.51
CA VAL A 115 17.62 31.03 14.20
C VAL A 115 17.46 32.25 15.12
N ALA A 116 16.22 32.71 15.29
CA ALA A 116 15.88 33.76 16.25
C ALA A 116 15.61 33.17 17.64
N GLY A 117 15.96 33.90 18.71
CA GLY A 117 15.72 33.46 20.08
C GLY A 117 16.43 34.32 21.12
N ARG A 118 16.43 33.87 22.38
CA ARG A 118 17.10 34.55 23.50
C ARG A 118 18.53 34.04 23.68
N ILE A 119 19.52 34.93 23.82
CA ILE A 119 20.90 34.56 24.15
C ILE A 119 20.95 33.89 25.53
N ALA A 120 21.42 32.65 25.59
CA ALA A 120 21.66 31.90 26.82
C ALA A 120 23.11 32.09 27.31
N GLU A 121 24.09 32.04 26.41
CA GLU A 121 25.53 32.10 26.75
C GLU A 121 26.31 32.91 25.70
N VAL A 122 27.35 33.62 26.16
CA VAL A 122 28.37 34.26 25.31
C VAL A 122 29.74 33.85 25.87
N ASN A 123 30.54 33.16 25.07
CA ASN A 123 31.74 32.45 25.52
C ASN A 123 33.05 33.09 25.01
N VAL A 124 32.96 34.28 24.39
CA VAL A 124 34.13 34.99 23.82
C VAL A 124 34.13 36.47 24.17
N VAL A 125 35.33 37.05 24.26
CA VAL A 125 35.55 38.48 24.48
C VAL A 125 36.22 39.14 23.27
N ILE A 126 36.07 40.46 23.17
CA ILE A 126 36.71 41.26 22.10
C ILE A 126 38.23 41.13 22.19
N GLY A 127 38.90 40.92 21.06
CA GLY A 127 40.34 40.69 20.95
C GLY A 127 40.79 39.23 21.16
N GLN A 128 39.89 38.33 21.58
CA GLN A 128 40.22 36.91 21.74
C GLN A 128 40.51 36.25 20.38
N ALA A 129 41.55 35.41 20.33
CA ALA A 129 41.80 34.51 19.21
C ALA A 129 40.97 33.23 19.37
N VAL A 130 40.26 32.84 18.32
CA VAL A 130 39.39 31.65 18.29
C VAL A 130 39.76 30.73 17.13
N LYS A 131 39.46 29.44 17.28
CA LYS A 131 39.69 28.40 16.27
C LYS A 131 38.42 28.17 15.43
N SER A 132 38.59 27.64 14.22
CA SER A 132 37.45 27.14 13.43
C SER A 132 36.67 26.08 14.23
N GLY A 133 35.34 26.18 14.23
CA GLY A 133 34.41 25.33 14.98
C GLY A 133 34.16 25.75 16.44
N GLU A 134 34.94 26.70 16.98
CA GLU A 134 34.82 27.16 18.36
C GLU A 134 33.47 27.85 18.62
N GLN A 135 32.82 27.54 19.74
CA GLN A 135 31.52 28.09 20.12
C GLN A 135 31.69 29.51 20.67
N LEU A 136 31.10 30.48 19.98
CA LEU A 136 31.18 31.90 20.31
C LEU A 136 30.03 32.32 21.24
N ALA A 137 28.82 31.89 20.93
CA ALA A 137 27.61 32.19 21.70
C ALA A 137 26.53 31.12 21.45
N ARG A 138 25.55 31.02 22.34
CA ARG A 138 24.44 30.07 22.27
C ARG A 138 23.11 30.74 22.60
N VAL A 139 22.10 30.49 21.77
CA VAL A 139 20.69 30.82 22.00
C VAL A 139 20.03 29.71 22.83
N ASP A 140 18.98 30.03 23.59
CA ASP A 140 18.16 29.06 24.30
C ASP A 140 17.67 27.97 23.32
N ASP A 141 18.05 26.72 23.61
CA ASP A 141 17.84 25.57 22.74
C ASP A 141 16.71 24.66 23.22
N THR A 142 15.95 25.09 24.23
CA THR A 142 14.85 24.32 24.84
C THR A 142 13.81 23.89 23.79
N ASP A 143 13.29 24.84 23.00
CA ASP A 143 12.28 24.55 21.98
C ASP A 143 12.84 23.69 20.83
N ALA A 144 14.09 23.94 20.43
CA ALA A 144 14.77 23.16 19.39
C ALA A 144 14.99 21.70 19.84
N LYS A 145 15.39 21.48 21.09
CA LYS A 145 15.54 20.14 21.69
C LYS A 145 14.19 19.43 21.84
N GLN A 146 13.13 20.13 22.24
CA GLN A 146 11.78 19.55 22.29
C GLN A 146 11.27 19.15 20.90
N ALA A 147 11.52 19.98 19.88
CA ALA A 147 11.20 19.65 18.49
C ALA A 147 11.98 18.43 17.98
N LEU A 148 13.28 18.30 18.34
CA LEU A 148 14.09 17.12 18.06
C LEU A 148 13.53 15.86 18.74
N GLN A 149 13.21 15.93 20.03
CA GLN A 149 12.62 14.80 20.75
C GLN A 149 11.29 14.36 20.13
N THR A 150 10.46 15.31 19.70
CA THR A 150 9.18 15.02 19.03
C THR A 150 9.40 14.34 17.68
N ALA A 151 10.37 14.82 16.89
CA ALA A 151 10.72 14.18 15.61
C ALA A 151 11.28 12.76 15.81
N GLN A 152 12.09 12.53 16.84
CA GLN A 152 12.60 11.21 17.22
C GLN A 152 11.47 10.26 17.64
N ASN A 153 10.56 10.70 18.51
CA ASN A 153 9.38 9.91 18.92
C ASN A 153 8.51 9.52 17.72
N ASN A 154 8.33 10.42 16.74
CA ASN A 154 7.57 10.13 15.52
C ASN A 154 8.28 9.12 14.60
N LEU A 155 9.61 9.21 14.48
CA LEU A 155 10.44 8.24 13.77
C LEU A 155 10.35 6.85 14.42
N ASP A 156 10.44 6.78 15.74
CA ASP A 156 10.34 5.51 16.47
C ASP A 156 8.93 4.92 16.35
N LEU A 157 7.86 5.72 16.41
CA LEU A 157 6.50 5.28 16.11
C LEU A 157 6.36 4.75 14.68
N ALA A 158 6.99 5.39 13.70
CA ALA A 158 6.99 4.90 12.31
C ALA A 158 7.76 3.58 12.14
N ARG A 159 8.85 3.38 12.88
CA ARG A 159 9.62 2.12 12.92
C ARG A 159 8.84 1.00 13.62
N LEU A 160 8.15 1.30 14.73
CA LEU A 160 7.27 0.35 15.41
C LEU A 160 6.12 -0.12 14.52
N LYS A 161 5.51 0.79 13.74
CA LYS A 161 4.49 0.42 12.74
C LYS A 161 5.03 -0.50 11.65
N LEU A 162 6.26 -0.28 11.15
CA LEU A 162 6.89 -1.21 10.21
C LEU A 162 7.13 -2.59 10.86
N ALA A 163 7.64 -2.62 12.09
CA ALA A 163 7.86 -3.86 12.83
C ALA A 163 6.54 -4.62 13.11
N GLN A 164 5.43 -3.91 13.33
CA GLN A 164 4.09 -4.51 13.43
C GLN A 164 3.61 -5.12 12.11
N LEU A 165 3.83 -4.44 10.97
CA LEU A 165 3.51 -5.00 9.65
C LEU A 165 4.38 -6.23 9.31
N GLN A 166 5.64 -6.22 9.72
CA GLN A 166 6.59 -7.32 9.52
C GLN A 166 6.51 -8.43 10.58
N ALA A 167 5.61 -8.31 11.57
CA ALA A 167 5.46 -9.31 12.60
C ALA A 167 5.02 -10.65 11.98
N PRO A 168 5.60 -11.80 12.42
CA PRO A 168 5.20 -13.10 11.89
C PRO A 168 3.72 -13.34 12.20
N VAL A 169 3.00 -13.90 11.22
CA VAL A 169 1.61 -14.32 11.44
C VAL A 169 1.59 -15.38 12.54
N LYS A 170 0.67 -15.23 13.48
CA LYS A 170 0.50 -16.14 14.62
C LYS A 170 0.11 -17.53 14.13
N ALA A 171 0.64 -18.56 14.80
CA ALA A 171 0.33 -19.94 14.46
C ALA A 171 -1.18 -20.24 14.61
N GLU A 172 -1.85 -19.59 15.56
CA GLU A 172 -3.28 -19.67 15.77
C GLU A 172 -4.08 -19.11 14.59
N ASP A 173 -3.64 -17.98 14.01
CA ASP A 173 -4.30 -17.35 12.86
C ASP A 173 -4.11 -18.18 11.58
N GLN A 174 -2.92 -18.76 11.38
CA GLN A 174 -2.64 -19.71 10.28
C GLN A 174 -3.49 -20.98 10.42
N GLN A 175 -3.52 -21.59 11.61
CA GLN A 175 -4.29 -22.79 11.88
C GLN A 175 -5.79 -22.57 11.72
N ALA A 176 -6.31 -21.41 12.17
CA ALA A 176 -7.71 -21.04 11.98
C ALA A 176 -8.08 -20.83 10.51
N ALA A 177 -7.18 -20.23 9.71
CA ALA A 177 -7.38 -20.08 8.27
C ALA A 177 -7.35 -21.43 7.55
N HIS A 178 -6.42 -22.32 7.91
CA HIS A 178 -6.34 -23.67 7.36
C HIS A 178 -7.61 -24.50 7.68
N GLN A 179 -8.09 -24.44 8.94
CA GLN A 179 -9.35 -25.08 9.34
C GLN A 179 -10.56 -24.50 8.58
N ALA A 180 -10.58 -23.21 8.26
CA ALA A 180 -11.60 -22.61 7.42
C ALA A 180 -11.58 -23.15 5.98
N VAL A 181 -10.39 -23.39 5.40
CA VAL A 181 -10.26 -24.04 4.08
C VAL A 181 -10.74 -25.48 4.10
N VAL A 182 -10.33 -26.29 5.09
CA VAL A 182 -10.75 -27.69 5.22
C VAL A 182 -12.27 -27.81 5.39
N SER A 183 -12.87 -26.98 6.25
CA SER A 183 -14.33 -26.99 6.46
C SER A 183 -15.11 -26.51 5.24
N ALA A 184 -14.60 -25.52 4.50
CA ALA A 184 -15.21 -25.08 3.24
C ALA A 184 -15.08 -26.13 2.13
N ASP A 185 -13.97 -26.86 2.06
CA ASP A 185 -13.80 -27.99 1.12
C ASP A 185 -14.80 -29.12 1.40
N ILE A 186 -14.96 -29.51 2.66
CA ILE A 186 -16.00 -30.48 3.09
C ILE A 186 -17.40 -30.01 2.68
N SER A 187 -17.68 -28.70 2.77
CA SER A 187 -18.95 -28.12 2.30
C SER A 187 -19.12 -28.27 0.78
N VAL A 188 -18.06 -28.00 0.00
CA VAL A 188 -18.04 -28.21 -1.46
C VAL A 188 -18.28 -29.69 -1.80
N GLN A 189 -17.59 -30.62 -1.14
CA GLN A 189 -17.77 -32.06 -1.36
C GLN A 189 -19.21 -32.51 -1.05
N ASN A 190 -19.78 -32.07 0.07
CA ASN A 190 -21.16 -32.40 0.43
C ASN A 190 -22.18 -31.86 -0.57
N ALA A 191 -22.00 -30.62 -1.05
CA ALA A 191 -22.86 -30.03 -2.08
C ALA A 191 -22.74 -30.76 -3.43
N GLN A 192 -21.53 -31.19 -3.82
CA GLN A 192 -21.33 -32.04 -5.01
C GLN A 192 -22.04 -33.38 -4.86
N ILE A 193 -21.89 -34.07 -3.72
CA ILE A 193 -22.54 -35.37 -3.47
C ILE A 193 -24.06 -35.24 -3.51
N ALA A 194 -24.63 -34.15 -2.98
CA ALA A 194 -26.06 -33.87 -3.05
C ALA A 194 -26.53 -33.67 -4.51
N LEU A 195 -25.83 -32.85 -5.29
CA LEU A 195 -26.13 -32.64 -6.70
C LEU A 195 -26.01 -33.92 -7.53
N GLU A 196 -24.97 -34.72 -7.32
CA GLU A 196 -24.76 -36.00 -8.01
C GLU A 196 -25.73 -37.11 -7.56
N ARG A 197 -26.42 -36.97 -6.42
CA ARG A 197 -27.58 -37.80 -6.07
C ARG A 197 -28.82 -37.39 -6.87
N LEU A 198 -29.06 -36.09 -7.06
CA LEU A 198 -30.19 -35.57 -7.85
C LEU A 198 -30.01 -35.72 -9.37
N LYS A 199 -28.78 -35.82 -9.86
CA LYS A 199 -28.49 -36.08 -11.28
C LYS A 199 -28.61 -37.54 -11.69
N ARG A 200 -28.39 -38.48 -10.76
CA ARG A 200 -28.53 -39.92 -11.04
C ARG A 200 -29.96 -40.23 -11.49
N PRO A 201 -30.17 -40.86 -12.66
CA PRO A 201 -31.49 -41.31 -13.06
C PRO A 201 -31.95 -42.45 -12.13
N PRO A 202 -33.28 -42.67 -11.98
CA PRO A 202 -33.81 -43.84 -11.30
C PRO A 202 -33.28 -45.14 -11.91
N THR A 203 -33.02 -46.13 -11.06
CA THR A 203 -32.50 -47.42 -11.48
C THR A 203 -33.62 -48.36 -11.94
N ALA A 204 -33.29 -49.38 -12.74
CA ALA A 204 -34.24 -50.42 -13.12
C ALA A 204 -34.90 -51.11 -11.91
N THR A 205 -34.18 -51.18 -10.77
CA THR A 205 -34.71 -51.67 -9.50
C THR A 205 -35.73 -50.72 -8.84
N ASP A 206 -35.56 -49.40 -8.96
CA ASP A 206 -36.54 -48.42 -8.46
C ASP A 206 -37.84 -48.51 -9.27
N PHE A 207 -37.72 -48.62 -10.60
CA PHE A 207 -38.84 -48.86 -11.49
C PHE A 207 -39.56 -50.18 -11.14
N ALA A 208 -38.84 -51.31 -11.05
CA ALA A 208 -39.44 -52.61 -10.73
C ALA A 208 -40.16 -52.62 -9.36
N ALA A 209 -39.61 -51.94 -8.35
CA ALA A 209 -40.25 -51.79 -7.05
C ALA A 209 -41.54 -50.93 -7.12
N ALA A 210 -41.54 -49.87 -7.92
CA ALA A 210 -42.72 -49.04 -8.14
C ALA A 210 -43.83 -49.79 -8.93
N ASP A 211 -43.47 -50.55 -9.97
CA ASP A 211 -44.43 -51.40 -10.70
C ASP A 211 -45.08 -52.44 -9.77
N LEU A 212 -44.27 -53.11 -8.95
CA LEU A 212 -44.76 -54.09 -7.98
C LEU A 212 -45.74 -53.46 -6.97
N ALA A 213 -45.47 -52.23 -6.52
CA ALA A 213 -46.37 -51.49 -5.64
C ALA A 213 -47.72 -51.17 -6.31
N VAL A 214 -47.74 -50.81 -7.60
CA VAL A 214 -49.00 -50.61 -8.35
C VAL A 214 -49.77 -51.93 -8.46
N VAL A 215 -49.10 -53.04 -8.78
CA VAL A 215 -49.74 -54.37 -8.87
C VAL A 215 -50.32 -54.81 -7.51
N GLN A 216 -49.59 -54.62 -6.41
CA GLN A 216 -50.07 -54.92 -5.06
C GLN A 216 -51.28 -54.06 -4.66
N ALA A 217 -51.26 -52.77 -4.99
CA ALA A 217 -52.38 -51.86 -4.71
C ALA A 217 -53.62 -52.20 -5.54
N GLN A 218 -53.46 -52.59 -6.81
CA GLN A 218 -54.55 -53.06 -7.66
C GLN A 218 -55.17 -54.35 -7.10
N ALA A 219 -54.34 -55.35 -6.74
CA ALA A 219 -54.83 -56.59 -6.13
C ALA A 219 -55.58 -56.34 -4.80
N SER A 220 -55.16 -55.32 -4.05
CA SER A 220 -55.82 -54.87 -2.81
C SER A 220 -57.18 -54.24 -3.10
N LEU A 221 -57.29 -53.42 -4.15
CA LEU A 221 -58.54 -52.83 -4.62
C LEU A 221 -59.53 -53.91 -5.09
N ASP A 222 -59.08 -54.86 -5.92
CA ASP A 222 -59.92 -55.97 -6.40
C ASP A 222 -60.43 -56.82 -5.23
N SER A 223 -59.60 -57.03 -4.20
CA SER A 223 -59.97 -57.77 -2.99
C SER A 223 -61.00 -57.00 -2.15
N ALA A 224 -60.83 -55.69 -1.98
CA ALA A 224 -61.80 -54.84 -1.31
C ALA A 224 -63.15 -54.80 -2.05
N GLN A 225 -63.14 -54.75 -3.39
CA GLN A 225 -64.35 -54.81 -4.21
C GLN A 225 -65.10 -56.14 -4.06
N ARG A 226 -64.39 -57.28 -4.07
CA ARG A 226 -64.98 -58.60 -3.78
C ARG A 226 -65.56 -58.67 -2.37
N SER A 227 -64.92 -58.02 -1.39
CA SER A 227 -65.45 -57.91 -0.02
C SER A 227 -66.77 -57.14 0.02
N VAL A 228 -66.88 -55.99 -0.68
CA VAL A 228 -68.14 -55.24 -0.81
C VAL A 228 -69.25 -56.09 -1.40
N GLU A 229 -68.99 -56.84 -2.47
CA GLU A 229 -70.00 -57.72 -3.08
C GLU A 229 -70.48 -58.80 -2.10
N SER A 230 -69.55 -59.50 -1.43
CA SER A 230 -69.90 -60.56 -0.46
C SER A 230 -70.68 -60.02 0.75
N THR A 231 -70.29 -58.87 1.28
CA THR A 231 -70.95 -58.24 2.44
C THR A 231 -72.30 -57.64 2.06
N TYR A 232 -72.47 -57.19 0.81
CA TYR A 232 -73.76 -56.72 0.29
C TYR A 232 -74.76 -57.88 0.19
N ALA A 233 -74.32 -59.03 -0.33
CA ALA A 233 -75.14 -60.24 -0.41
C ALA A 233 -75.57 -60.72 0.99
N SER A 234 -74.65 -60.75 1.97
CA SER A 234 -74.98 -61.10 3.36
C SER A 234 -75.92 -60.09 4.01
N LEU A 235 -75.68 -58.79 3.82
CA LEU A 235 -76.57 -57.72 4.32
C LEU A 235 -77.98 -57.88 3.76
N LYS A 236 -78.13 -58.05 2.45
CA LYS A 236 -79.42 -58.28 1.82
C LYS A 236 -80.13 -59.51 2.37
N SER A 237 -79.43 -60.65 2.45
CA SER A 237 -79.99 -61.89 3.03
C SER A 237 -80.46 -61.72 4.48
N THR A 238 -79.71 -60.99 5.30
CA THR A 238 -80.13 -60.69 6.68
C THR A 238 -81.25 -59.66 6.78
N LEU A 239 -81.37 -58.73 5.82
CA LEU A 239 -82.49 -57.81 5.70
C LEU A 239 -83.77 -58.55 5.33
N ASP A 240 -83.71 -59.42 4.32
CA ASP A 240 -84.83 -60.29 3.92
C ASP A 240 -85.29 -61.14 5.12
N THR A 241 -84.35 -61.83 5.80
CA THR A 241 -84.63 -62.64 7.01
C THR A 241 -85.26 -61.84 8.15
N TYR A 242 -84.81 -60.60 8.37
CA TYR A 242 -85.36 -59.71 9.41
C TYR A 242 -86.78 -59.23 9.05
N CYS A 243 -87.02 -58.91 7.78
CA CYS A 243 -88.33 -58.51 7.26
C CYS A 243 -89.35 -59.66 7.26
N ASP A 244 -88.91 -60.91 7.08
CA ASP A 244 -89.77 -62.10 7.07
C ASP A 244 -90.36 -62.50 8.44
N LEU A 245 -89.87 -61.93 9.56
CA LEU A 245 -90.35 -62.21 10.95
C LEU A 245 -91.78 -61.70 11.26
N THR A 246 -92.62 -61.57 10.25
CA THR A 246 -94.03 -61.17 10.34
C THR A 246 -94.82 -62.06 11.31
N GLY A 247 -95.63 -61.44 12.17
CA GLY A 247 -96.49 -62.12 13.15
C GLY A 247 -95.93 -62.27 14.58
N LEU A 248 -94.66 -61.92 14.84
CA LEU A 248 -94.07 -61.99 16.19
C LEU A 248 -94.18 -60.70 17.01
N LEU A 249 -94.54 -59.55 16.40
CA LEU A 249 -94.55 -58.23 17.04
C LEU A 249 -95.72 -57.36 16.52
N PRO A 250 -96.17 -56.35 17.31
CA PRO A 250 -97.23 -55.41 16.91
C PRO A 250 -96.77 -54.29 15.96
N PHE A 251 -95.50 -54.28 15.57
CA PHE A 251 -94.92 -53.36 14.59
C PHE A 251 -94.47 -54.17 13.38
N GLU A 252 -94.69 -53.69 12.15
CA GLU A 252 -94.14 -54.34 10.96
C GLU A 252 -92.61 -54.38 11.07
N PRO A 253 -91.96 -55.55 11.01
CA PRO A 253 -90.50 -55.63 11.15
C PRO A 253 -89.77 -54.94 10.00
N CYS A 254 -90.43 -54.76 8.85
CA CYS A 254 -89.89 -54.16 7.64
C CYS A 254 -90.47 -52.76 7.38
N PHE A 255 -89.92 -51.73 8.03
CA PHE A 255 -90.27 -50.33 7.72
C PHE A 255 -89.96 -49.96 6.27
N THR A 256 -90.72 -49.04 5.67
CA THR A 256 -90.45 -48.47 4.33
C THR A 256 -89.03 -47.93 4.18
N ASP A 257 -88.48 -47.41 5.27
CA ASP A 257 -87.19 -46.73 5.33
C ASP A 257 -85.99 -47.71 5.31
N LEU A 258 -86.22 -49.01 5.54
CA LEU A 258 -85.18 -50.05 5.46
C LEU A 258 -84.79 -50.43 4.03
N ARG A 259 -85.45 -49.84 3.01
CA ARG A 259 -85.17 -50.11 1.59
C ARG A 259 -83.89 -49.42 1.09
N GLY A 260 -83.30 -48.52 1.86
CA GLY A 260 -81.99 -47.93 1.58
C GLY A 260 -80.86 -48.77 2.16
N ILE A 261 -79.92 -49.19 1.31
CA ILE A 261 -78.63 -49.78 1.73
C ILE A 261 -77.52 -48.78 1.38
N PRO A 262 -76.63 -48.39 2.32
CA PRO A 262 -76.57 -48.82 3.72
C PRO A 262 -77.77 -48.31 4.55
N LEU A 263 -78.07 -49.01 5.63
CA LEU A 263 -78.97 -48.49 6.66
C LEU A 263 -78.38 -47.20 7.22
N ALA A 264 -79.18 -46.13 7.22
CA ALA A 264 -78.75 -44.85 7.74
C ALA A 264 -78.44 -44.91 9.25
N PRO A 265 -77.52 -44.09 9.79
CA PRO A 265 -77.10 -44.20 11.19
C PRO A 265 -78.22 -44.05 12.22
N ASP A 266 -79.24 -43.25 11.90
CA ASP A 266 -80.46 -43.11 12.71
C ASP A 266 -81.32 -44.37 12.70
N VAL A 267 -81.44 -45.06 11.55
CA VAL A 267 -82.13 -46.35 11.41
C VAL A 267 -81.42 -47.41 12.25
N VAL A 268 -80.08 -47.50 12.14
CA VAL A 268 -79.26 -48.42 12.95
C VAL A 268 -79.44 -48.15 14.44
N THR A 269 -79.44 -46.88 14.84
CA THR A 269 -79.64 -46.45 16.23
C THR A 269 -81.04 -46.85 16.74
N ARG A 270 -82.10 -46.67 15.93
CA ARG A 270 -83.47 -47.11 16.29
C ARG A 270 -83.55 -48.62 16.50
N ILE A 271 -82.95 -49.42 15.62
CA ILE A 271 -82.88 -50.89 15.76
C ILE A 271 -82.15 -51.27 17.06
N GLN A 272 -81.02 -50.64 17.35
CA GLN A 272 -80.25 -50.89 18.58
C GLN A 272 -81.01 -50.49 19.86
N GLN A 273 -81.75 -49.38 19.84
CA GLN A 273 -82.59 -48.94 20.96
C GLN A 273 -83.78 -49.88 21.19
N ALA A 274 -84.40 -50.40 20.12
CA ALA A 274 -85.50 -51.37 20.23
C ALA A 274 -85.06 -52.69 20.89
N MET A 275 -83.79 -53.09 20.75
CA MET A 275 -83.23 -54.26 21.45
C MET A 275 -83.01 -54.05 22.96
N GLY A 276 -83.23 -52.84 23.49
CA GLY A 276 -83.06 -52.49 24.90
C GLY A 276 -84.37 -52.37 25.71
N PRO A 277 -84.28 -52.26 27.04
CA PRO A 277 -85.44 -52.00 27.89
C PRO A 277 -86.11 -50.67 27.50
N PRO A 278 -87.45 -50.56 27.54
CA PRO A 278 -88.38 -51.44 28.26
C PRO A 278 -88.92 -52.64 27.45
N TYR A 279 -88.46 -52.89 26.23
CA TYR A 279 -89.05 -53.90 25.34
C TYR A 279 -88.44 -55.30 25.55
N SER A 280 -89.26 -56.30 25.89
CA SER A 280 -88.86 -57.71 25.96
C SER A 280 -89.19 -58.43 24.65
N LEU A 281 -88.28 -58.36 23.69
CA LEU A 281 -88.47 -58.94 22.36
C LEU A 281 -88.11 -60.43 22.30
N PRO A 282 -88.74 -61.24 21.42
CA PRO A 282 -88.37 -62.65 21.22
C PRO A 282 -86.90 -62.80 20.80
N ALA A 283 -86.23 -63.84 21.30
CA ALA A 283 -84.80 -64.09 21.03
C ALA A 283 -84.47 -64.16 19.53
N ALA A 284 -85.37 -64.70 18.71
CA ALA A 284 -85.23 -64.72 17.25
C ALA A 284 -85.11 -63.30 16.66
N TYR A 285 -85.96 -62.36 17.10
CA TYR A 285 -85.90 -60.98 16.63
C TYR A 285 -84.61 -60.28 17.08
N LEU A 286 -84.19 -60.45 18.34
CA LEU A 286 -82.92 -59.90 18.84
C LEU A 286 -81.72 -60.41 18.02
N SER A 287 -81.71 -61.71 17.66
CA SER A 287 -80.65 -62.28 16.81
C SER A 287 -80.67 -61.75 15.37
N ALA A 288 -81.85 -61.55 14.77
CA ALA A 288 -81.99 -61.01 13.42
C ALA A 288 -81.60 -59.52 13.37
N ALA A 289 -82.09 -58.72 14.31
CA ALA A 289 -81.73 -57.30 14.46
C ALA A 289 -80.22 -57.11 14.67
N THR A 290 -79.61 -57.90 15.57
CA THR A 290 -78.15 -57.90 15.77
C THR A 290 -77.39 -58.28 14.50
N SER A 291 -77.85 -59.32 13.80
CA SER A 291 -77.23 -59.79 12.55
C SER A 291 -77.31 -58.75 11.43
N LEU A 292 -78.46 -58.10 11.27
CA LEU A 292 -78.68 -57.03 10.30
C LEU A 292 -77.74 -55.83 10.56
N VAL A 293 -77.67 -55.36 11.80
CA VAL A 293 -76.75 -54.26 12.19
C VAL A 293 -75.28 -54.64 11.96
N ASN A 294 -74.89 -55.86 12.31
CA ASN A 294 -73.52 -56.34 12.11
C ASN A 294 -73.14 -56.44 10.63
N ASN A 295 -74.04 -56.95 9.78
CA ASN A 295 -73.80 -57.02 8.33
C ASN A 295 -73.84 -55.64 7.66
N ASN A 296 -74.66 -54.71 8.16
CA ASN A 296 -74.63 -53.32 7.69
C ASN A 296 -73.28 -52.67 7.97
N ASN A 297 -72.77 -52.82 9.20
CA ASN A 297 -71.46 -52.31 9.58
C ASN A 297 -70.33 -52.99 8.79
N ALA A 298 -70.43 -54.31 8.53
CA ALA A 298 -69.47 -55.03 7.70
C ALA A 298 -69.41 -54.49 6.26
N TRP A 299 -70.57 -54.23 5.64
CA TRP A 299 -70.63 -53.62 4.30
C TRP A 299 -70.10 -52.19 4.27
N VAL A 300 -70.48 -51.35 5.24
CA VAL A 300 -69.96 -49.97 5.36
C VAL A 300 -68.42 -49.98 5.49
N ASN A 301 -67.87 -50.89 6.31
CA ASN A 301 -66.43 -51.07 6.44
C ASN A 301 -65.76 -51.56 5.14
N ALA A 302 -66.40 -52.46 4.39
CA ALA A 302 -65.91 -52.92 3.10
C ALA A 302 -65.87 -51.79 2.04
N VAL A 303 -66.90 -50.92 2.02
CA VAL A 303 -66.94 -49.73 1.13
C VAL A 303 -65.86 -48.72 1.53
N GLY A 304 -65.62 -48.55 2.84
CA GLY A 304 -64.47 -47.81 3.36
C GLY A 304 -63.14 -48.37 2.86
N ALA A 305 -62.96 -49.70 2.92
CA ALA A 305 -61.75 -50.37 2.44
C ALA A 305 -61.51 -50.17 0.93
N VAL A 306 -62.56 -50.15 0.10
CA VAL A 306 -62.44 -49.80 -1.33
C VAL A 306 -61.93 -48.38 -1.51
N THR A 307 -62.39 -47.43 -0.68
CA THR A 307 -61.95 -46.03 -0.74
C THR A 307 -60.47 -45.91 -0.38
N THR A 308 -60.03 -46.58 0.69
CA THR A 308 -58.61 -46.64 1.07
C THR A 308 -57.75 -47.31 0.00
N ALA A 309 -58.19 -48.44 -0.56
CA ALA A 309 -57.44 -49.16 -1.59
C ALA A 309 -57.29 -48.35 -2.89
N LYS A 310 -58.32 -47.59 -3.29
CA LYS A 310 -58.23 -46.61 -4.39
C LYS A 310 -57.17 -45.54 -4.10
N ALA A 311 -57.17 -44.96 -2.90
CA ALA A 311 -56.18 -43.95 -2.52
C ALA A 311 -54.74 -44.50 -2.55
N SER A 312 -54.52 -45.72 -2.04
CA SER A 312 -53.23 -46.40 -2.12
C SER A 312 -52.79 -46.71 -3.56
N LEU A 313 -53.72 -47.08 -4.44
CA LEU A 313 -53.45 -47.31 -5.86
C LEU A 313 -53.03 -46.03 -6.58
N GLU A 314 -53.74 -44.91 -6.36
CA GLU A 314 -53.37 -43.63 -6.96
C GLU A 314 -52.04 -43.11 -6.40
N GLN A 315 -51.75 -43.31 -5.11
CA GLN A 315 -50.43 -43.01 -4.55
C GLN A 315 -49.31 -43.84 -5.17
N ALA A 316 -49.53 -45.15 -5.41
CA ALA A 316 -48.56 -46.01 -6.05
C ALA A 316 -48.31 -45.61 -7.52
N LYS A 317 -49.37 -45.30 -8.27
CA LYS A 317 -49.26 -44.78 -9.66
C LYS A 317 -48.54 -43.45 -9.71
N ALA A 318 -48.85 -42.51 -8.81
CA ALA A 318 -48.18 -41.22 -8.73
C ALA A 318 -46.68 -41.39 -8.44
N LYS A 319 -46.32 -42.28 -7.50
CA LYS A 319 -44.91 -42.60 -7.22
C LYS A 319 -44.19 -43.24 -8.41
N ARG A 320 -44.88 -44.06 -9.22
CA ARG A 320 -44.32 -44.58 -10.48
C ARG A 320 -44.08 -43.45 -11.49
N ALA A 321 -45.08 -42.60 -11.73
CA ALA A 321 -44.97 -41.48 -12.66
C ALA A 321 -43.89 -40.45 -12.25
N GLN A 322 -43.63 -40.30 -10.95
CA GLN A 322 -42.52 -39.51 -10.41
C GLN A 322 -41.12 -40.05 -10.78
N LEU A 323 -40.98 -41.32 -11.20
CA LEU A 323 -39.72 -41.86 -11.71
C LEU A 323 -39.54 -41.59 -13.21
N ASP A 324 -40.64 -41.43 -13.95
CA ASP A 324 -40.62 -41.05 -15.37
C ASP A 324 -40.36 -39.53 -15.55
N GLN A 325 -40.70 -38.74 -14.54
CA GLN A 325 -40.35 -37.32 -14.47
C GLN A 325 -38.93 -37.17 -13.88
N PRO A 326 -37.99 -36.47 -14.56
CA PRO A 326 -36.71 -36.15 -13.94
C PRO A 326 -36.95 -35.28 -12.69
N PRO A 327 -36.17 -35.45 -11.61
CA PRO A 327 -36.40 -34.73 -10.36
C PRO A 327 -36.42 -33.22 -10.59
N ASP A 328 -37.32 -32.55 -9.88
CA ASP A 328 -37.85 -31.25 -10.24
C ASP A 328 -36.73 -30.22 -10.47
N ASN A 329 -36.93 -29.34 -11.45
CA ASN A 329 -35.90 -28.41 -11.89
C ASN A 329 -35.44 -27.49 -10.75
N LEU A 330 -36.33 -27.22 -9.79
CA LEU A 330 -36.09 -26.43 -8.60
C LEU A 330 -35.10 -27.07 -7.62
N ASP A 331 -35.21 -28.38 -7.35
CA ASP A 331 -34.30 -29.09 -6.42
C ASP A 331 -32.88 -29.16 -6.99
N ARG A 332 -32.77 -29.43 -8.30
CA ARG A 332 -31.48 -29.42 -9.01
C ARG A 332 -30.86 -28.03 -9.00
N TYR A 333 -31.65 -26.99 -9.31
CA TYR A 333 -31.19 -25.60 -9.29
C TYR A 333 -30.76 -25.15 -7.87
N ALA A 334 -31.50 -25.55 -6.83
CA ALA A 334 -31.14 -25.26 -5.44
C ALA A 334 -29.82 -25.95 -5.04
N ALA A 335 -29.60 -27.19 -5.45
CA ALA A 335 -28.34 -27.90 -5.22
C ALA A 335 -27.16 -27.30 -6.01
N GLU A 336 -27.37 -26.82 -7.23
CA GLU A 336 -26.35 -26.10 -8.00
C GLU A 336 -25.99 -24.74 -7.38
N LEU A 337 -26.98 -24.00 -6.89
CA LEU A 337 -26.76 -22.76 -6.14
C LEU A 337 -25.99 -23.02 -4.82
N ALA A 338 -26.35 -24.08 -4.09
CA ALA A 338 -25.63 -24.49 -2.88
C ALA A 338 -24.16 -24.83 -3.17
N LEU A 339 -23.89 -25.55 -4.28
CA LEU A 339 -22.53 -25.86 -4.72
C LEU A 339 -21.74 -24.61 -5.11
N ASN A 340 -22.36 -23.65 -5.80
CA ASN A 340 -21.70 -22.39 -6.17
C ASN A 340 -21.37 -21.55 -4.93
N ASN A 341 -22.30 -21.44 -3.96
CA ASN A 341 -22.06 -20.76 -2.69
C ASN A 341 -20.95 -21.42 -1.88
N ALA A 342 -20.91 -22.77 -1.83
CA ALA A 342 -19.82 -23.50 -1.17
C ALA A 342 -18.46 -23.25 -1.85
N ARG A 343 -18.42 -23.20 -3.19
CA ARG A 343 -17.19 -22.90 -3.96
C ARG A 343 -16.66 -21.50 -3.71
N GLU A 344 -17.52 -20.48 -3.66
CA GLU A 344 -17.08 -19.11 -3.35
C GLU A 344 -16.63 -18.98 -1.88
N SER A 345 -17.28 -19.72 -0.95
CA SER A 345 -16.81 -19.85 0.43
C SER A 345 -15.40 -20.45 0.49
N TYR A 346 -15.15 -21.57 -0.19
CA TYR A 346 -13.83 -22.21 -0.28
C TYR A 346 -12.77 -21.27 -0.89
N LYS A 347 -13.09 -20.63 -2.01
CA LYS A 347 -12.21 -19.66 -2.68
C LYS A 347 -11.84 -18.48 -1.77
N SER A 348 -12.78 -17.95 -1.00
CA SER A 348 -12.49 -16.87 -0.04
C SER A 348 -11.65 -17.34 1.15
N ALA A 349 -11.86 -18.57 1.64
CA ALA A 349 -11.03 -19.17 2.67
C ALA A 349 -9.58 -19.38 2.20
N VAL A 350 -9.38 -19.93 0.99
CA VAL A 350 -8.05 -20.11 0.38
C VAL A 350 -7.38 -18.76 0.14
N ALA A 351 -8.11 -17.75 -0.34
CA ALA A 351 -7.56 -16.41 -0.51
C ALA A 351 -7.07 -15.81 0.82
N ARG A 352 -7.76 -16.06 1.93
CA ARG A 352 -7.33 -15.66 3.28
C ARG A 352 -6.09 -16.42 3.74
N GLU A 353 -6.04 -17.74 3.58
CA GLU A 353 -4.87 -18.55 3.94
C GLU A 353 -3.62 -18.11 3.15
N VAL A 354 -3.76 -17.92 1.83
CA VAL A 354 -2.68 -17.44 0.96
C VAL A 354 -2.24 -16.01 1.30
N ALA A 355 -3.16 -15.13 1.70
CA ALA A 355 -2.80 -13.79 2.16
C ALA A 355 -1.95 -13.83 3.44
N LEU A 356 -2.28 -14.71 4.39
CA LEU A 356 -1.50 -14.92 5.61
C LEU A 356 -0.12 -15.56 5.32
N GLN A 357 -0.03 -16.47 4.35
CA GLN A 357 1.25 -17.07 3.93
C GLN A 357 2.16 -16.10 3.18
N ARG A 358 1.59 -15.19 2.38
CA ARG A 358 2.36 -14.17 1.63
C ARG A 358 2.97 -13.11 2.55
N GLY A 359 2.34 -12.84 3.70
CA GLY A 359 2.73 -11.76 4.60
C GLY A 359 2.22 -10.38 4.15
N PRO A 360 2.74 -9.28 4.72
CA PRO A 360 2.30 -7.92 4.40
C PRO A 360 2.53 -7.57 2.91
N ASP A 361 1.66 -6.73 2.35
CA ASP A 361 1.79 -6.29 0.96
C ASP A 361 3.07 -5.46 0.77
N ALA A 362 3.75 -5.66 -0.36
CA ALA A 362 4.92 -4.89 -0.77
C ALA A 362 4.58 -3.40 -0.91
N LEU A 363 3.34 -3.05 -1.30
CA LEU A 363 2.89 -1.66 -1.38
C LEU A 363 2.81 -1.01 0.02
N ASP A 364 2.25 -1.72 1.00
CA ASP A 364 2.13 -1.25 2.39
C ASP A 364 3.51 -1.09 3.04
N LEU A 365 4.42 -2.06 2.82
CA LEU A 365 5.80 -1.98 3.26
C LEU A 365 6.53 -0.78 2.63
N ALA A 366 6.37 -0.54 1.33
CA ALA A 366 6.99 0.59 0.64
C ALA A 366 6.43 1.94 1.13
N ALA A 367 5.12 2.04 1.34
CA ALA A 367 4.47 3.23 1.91
C ALA A 367 4.98 3.52 3.33
N GLN A 368 5.11 2.49 4.18
CA GLN A 368 5.61 2.65 5.54
C GLN A 368 7.12 2.97 5.59
N GLN A 369 7.92 2.42 4.67
CA GLN A 369 9.33 2.81 4.49
C GLN A 369 9.49 4.27 4.05
N LEU A 370 8.60 4.76 3.17
CA LEU A 370 8.56 6.17 2.81
C LEU A 370 8.18 7.06 4.02
N ALA A 371 7.23 6.61 4.85
CA ALA A 371 6.88 7.30 6.09
C ALA A 371 8.05 7.37 7.09
N ILE A 372 8.86 6.32 7.22
CA ILE A 372 10.11 6.36 7.99
C ILE A 372 11.07 7.40 7.40
N ARG A 373 11.29 7.39 6.08
CA ARG A 373 12.18 8.35 5.41
C ARG A 373 11.75 9.81 5.64
N THR A 374 10.45 10.12 5.65
CA THR A 374 9.99 11.48 5.95
C THR A 374 10.24 11.87 7.41
N GLN A 375 10.14 10.93 8.36
CA GLN A 375 10.51 11.20 9.76
C GLN A 375 12.03 11.33 9.95
N GLU A 376 12.85 10.58 9.21
CA GLU A 376 14.32 10.74 9.23
C GLU A 376 14.75 12.11 8.71
N VAL A 377 14.10 12.62 7.66
CA VAL A 377 14.29 14.00 7.19
C VAL A 377 13.83 15.02 8.25
N ALA A 378 12.72 14.78 8.95
CA ALA A 378 12.24 15.64 10.03
C ALA A 378 13.21 15.66 11.24
N VAL A 379 13.79 14.52 11.61
CA VAL A 379 14.85 14.42 12.63
C VAL A 379 16.10 15.18 12.19
N SER A 380 16.56 15.00 10.95
CA SER A 380 17.70 15.74 10.37
C SER A 380 17.47 17.27 10.43
N ALA A 381 16.28 17.73 10.02
CA ALA A 381 15.93 19.15 10.08
C ALA A 381 15.84 19.68 11.52
N ALA A 382 15.36 18.88 12.48
CA ALA A 382 15.34 19.25 13.89
C ALA A 382 16.76 19.26 14.51
N GLN A 383 17.63 18.34 14.11
CA GLN A 383 19.05 18.35 14.49
C GLN A 383 19.77 19.59 13.95
N GLN A 384 19.50 20.00 12.71
CA GLN A 384 20.00 21.26 12.16
C GLN A 384 19.53 22.46 12.99
N LYS A 385 18.23 22.55 13.32
CA LYS A 385 17.72 23.62 14.21
C LYS A 385 18.41 23.65 15.59
N VAL A 386 18.77 22.50 16.16
CA VAL A 386 19.55 22.43 17.41
C VAL A 386 21.01 22.84 17.20
N ALA A 387 21.61 22.54 16.05
CA ALA A 387 22.96 23.00 15.73
C ALA A 387 23.01 24.53 15.51
N ASP A 388 21.97 25.07 14.86
CA ASP A 388 21.83 26.49 14.53
C ASP A 388 21.66 27.41 15.75
N THR A 389 21.29 26.87 16.93
CA THR A 389 21.28 27.67 18.18
C THR A 389 22.69 28.03 18.65
N VAL A 390 23.73 27.36 18.14
CA VAL A 390 25.12 27.55 18.54
C VAL A 390 25.90 28.29 17.46
N LEU A 391 26.26 29.54 17.72
CA LEU A 391 27.12 30.32 16.84
C LEU A 391 28.55 29.83 16.93
N ARG A 392 29.12 29.37 15.81
CA ARG A 392 30.50 28.85 15.73
C ARG A 392 31.35 29.67 14.77
N ALA A 393 32.65 29.78 15.06
CA ALA A 393 33.60 30.42 14.16
C ALA A 393 33.81 29.58 12.88
N PRO A 394 33.59 30.12 11.67
CA PRO A 394 33.82 29.36 10.43
C PRO A 394 35.31 29.11 10.15
N PHE A 395 36.19 30.03 10.53
CA PHE A 395 37.64 29.96 10.38
C PHE A 395 38.35 30.36 11.69
N ALA A 396 39.66 30.17 11.78
CA ALA A 396 40.44 30.66 12.91
C ALA A 396 40.76 32.15 12.72
N GLY A 397 40.61 32.99 13.73
CA GLY A 397 40.76 34.44 13.61
C GLY A 397 40.61 35.16 14.95
N THR A 398 40.51 36.49 14.91
CA THR A 398 40.32 37.32 16.12
C THR A 398 38.93 37.95 16.16
N VAL A 399 38.34 37.99 17.36
CA VAL A 399 37.01 38.55 17.62
C VAL A 399 37.09 40.09 17.61
N GLY A 400 36.48 40.74 16.62
CA GLY A 400 36.50 42.19 16.46
C GLY A 400 35.42 42.92 17.26
N ALA A 401 34.22 42.34 17.38
CA ALA A 401 33.09 42.91 18.13
C ALA A 401 32.12 41.82 18.60
N VAL A 402 31.55 41.99 19.78
CA VAL A 402 30.52 41.10 20.38
C VAL A 402 29.37 41.94 20.96
N PRO A 403 28.44 42.45 20.12
CA PRO A 403 27.28 43.23 20.57
C PRO A 403 26.15 42.35 21.13
N LEU A 404 26.48 41.37 21.98
CA LEU A 404 25.53 40.41 22.58
C LEU A 404 25.50 40.52 24.10
N ILE A 405 24.30 40.48 24.67
CA ILE A 405 24.07 40.41 26.11
C ILE A 405 23.25 39.16 26.43
N VAL A 406 23.62 38.43 27.48
CA VAL A 406 22.83 37.28 27.96
C VAL A 406 21.42 37.73 28.34
N GLY A 407 20.39 37.00 27.88
CA GLY A 407 18.98 37.35 28.06
C GLY A 407 18.40 38.29 26.98
N GLN A 408 19.22 38.84 26.09
CA GLN A 408 18.79 39.63 24.92
C GLN A 408 18.08 38.74 23.88
N GLN A 409 17.04 39.27 23.23
CA GLN A 409 16.42 38.64 22.07
C GLN A 409 17.21 39.02 20.80
N VAL A 410 17.56 38.03 19.99
CA VAL A 410 18.23 38.22 18.69
C VAL A 410 17.41 37.61 17.56
N GLY A 411 17.47 38.24 16.39
CA GLY A 411 16.88 37.74 15.14
C GLY A 411 17.95 37.27 14.16
N THR A 412 17.53 36.66 13.05
CA THR A 412 18.45 36.08 12.05
C THR A 412 19.31 37.10 11.30
N ALA A 413 18.87 38.36 11.29
CA ALA A 413 19.61 39.50 10.75
C ALA A 413 20.44 40.28 11.80
N THR A 414 20.39 39.89 13.08
CA THR A 414 21.16 40.57 14.13
C THR A 414 22.63 40.16 14.06
N ALA A 415 23.51 41.13 13.78
CA ALA A 415 24.96 40.93 13.84
C ALA A 415 25.37 40.49 15.26
N ALA A 416 25.95 39.29 15.37
CA ALA A 416 26.20 38.63 16.65
C ALA A 416 27.68 38.66 17.04
N VAL A 417 28.58 38.30 16.11
CA VAL A 417 30.03 38.42 16.32
C VAL A 417 30.71 38.82 15.00
N THR A 418 31.58 39.82 15.03
CA THR A 418 32.48 40.10 13.89
C THR A 418 33.77 39.32 14.07
N LEU A 419 34.11 38.44 13.12
CA LEU A 419 35.33 37.64 13.12
C LEU A 419 36.27 38.06 11.98
N THR A 420 37.54 38.24 12.30
CA THR A 420 38.56 38.82 11.42
C THR A 420 39.64 37.79 11.11
N ASP A 421 39.81 37.38 9.83
CA ASP A 421 40.78 36.35 9.41
C ASP A 421 42.22 36.88 9.42
N THR A 422 42.98 36.54 10.47
CA THR A 422 44.40 36.91 10.62
C THR A 422 45.38 36.02 9.84
N GLY A 423 44.89 34.96 9.18
CA GLY A 423 45.71 34.00 8.44
C GLY A 423 46.00 34.37 6.99
N THR A 424 45.20 35.25 6.36
CA THR A 424 45.39 35.64 4.95
C THR A 424 45.58 37.14 4.75
N ILE A 425 46.66 37.50 4.04
CA ILE A 425 46.97 38.88 3.63
C ILE A 425 46.76 38.98 2.12
N GLN A 426 45.93 39.91 1.67
CA GLN A 426 45.76 40.20 0.25
C GLN A 426 46.56 41.46 -0.12
N VAL A 427 47.42 41.33 -1.14
CA VAL A 427 48.19 42.45 -1.69
C VAL A 427 47.50 42.90 -2.97
N LYS A 428 46.91 44.09 -2.96
CA LYS A 428 46.33 44.70 -4.16
C LYS A 428 47.39 45.55 -4.84
N MET A 429 47.90 45.06 -5.98
CA MET A 429 48.81 45.83 -6.83
C MET A 429 47.98 46.71 -7.77
N THR A 430 48.22 48.01 -7.74
CA THR A 430 47.82 48.95 -8.80
C THR A 430 48.96 49.05 -9.80
N LEU A 431 48.63 48.76 -11.07
CA LEU A 431 49.52 48.89 -12.24
C LEU A 431 49.43 50.31 -12.82
#